data_AF-A0A8H4AP77-F1
#
_entry.id   AF-A0A8H4AP77-F1
#
_cell.length_a   1.000
_cell.length_b   1.000
_cell.length_c   1.000
_cell.angle_alpha   90.00
_cell.angle_beta   90.00
_cell.angle_gamma   90.00
#
_symmetry.space_group_name_H-M   'P 1'
#
loop_
_entity.id
_entity.type
_entity.pdbx_description
1 polymer ?
#
loop_
_entity_poly.entity_id
_entity_poly.type
_entity_poly.pdbx_seq_one_letter_code
_entity_poly.pdbx_strand_id
1 'polypeptide(L)'
;MFVIYYVCQNPHVKQKLFDEIDSVFPDSLDKLCITADHLARLKYCEAIIKETSRITSVTPVSKRIASAECEVAGFYLQNNWNELNDDLRNFDKENKKSIHDKNKYLLVIFGGGLRICPGRKLAMINNLSFMALMFKKYDVELVDMETPLKTHTRIVTNCLELKIKIKPRKSYCNYNLLFT
;
A
#
# COMPACT_ATOMS: atom_id res chain seq x y z
N MET A 1 -2.87 -0.95 7.67
CA MET A 1 -2.10 -1.89 8.51
C MET A 1 -0.70 -2.14 7.96
N PHE A 2 -0.54 -2.66 6.73
CA PHE A 2 0.79 -2.91 6.13
C PHE A 2 1.72 -1.70 6.17
N VAL A 3 1.22 -0.51 5.80
CA VAL A 3 2.00 0.75 5.86
C VAL A 3 2.52 1.01 7.27
N ILE A 4 1.66 0.86 8.28
CA ILE A 4 2.04 1.07 9.69
C ILE A 4 3.15 0.09 10.07
N TYR A 5 2.98 -1.20 9.76
CA TYR A 5 3.98 -2.22 10.06
C TYR A 5 5.36 -1.88 9.47
N TYR A 6 5.44 -1.63 8.16
CA TYR A 6 6.72 -1.34 7.50
C TYR A 6 7.32 0.00 7.92
N VAL A 7 6.51 1.04 8.12
CA VAL A 7 7.00 2.34 8.61
C VAL A 7 7.57 2.19 10.02
N CYS A 8 6.86 1.51 10.93
CA CYS A 8 7.32 1.35 12.31
C CYS A 8 8.57 0.46 12.42
N GLN A 9 8.78 -0.49 11.51
CA GLN A 9 10.02 -1.27 11.43
C GLN A 9 11.21 -0.48 10.87
N ASN A 10 10.98 0.69 10.26
CA ASN A 10 12.02 1.48 9.60
C ASN A 10 12.04 2.91 10.16
N PRO A 11 12.74 3.16 11.28
CA PRO A 11 12.76 4.48 11.94
C PRO A 11 13.15 5.64 11.01
N HIS A 12 14.09 5.41 10.09
CA HIS A 12 14.51 6.42 9.12
C HIS A 12 13.41 6.79 8.10
N VAL A 13 12.57 5.83 7.70
CA VAL A 13 11.39 6.08 6.85
C VAL A 13 10.34 6.84 7.64
N LYS A 14 10.10 6.43 8.89
CA LYS A 14 9.16 7.09 9.78
C LYS A 14 9.52 8.56 10.04
N GLN A 15 10.80 8.87 10.23
CA GLN A 15 11.24 10.25 10.40
C GLN A 15 10.97 11.09 9.15
N LYS A 16 11.37 10.62 7.96
CA LYS A 16 11.10 11.32 6.69
C LYS A 16 9.61 11.51 6.41
N LEU A 17 8.79 10.54 6.81
CA LEU A 17 7.32 10.63 6.76
C LEU A 17 6.81 11.77 7.64
N PHE A 18 7.31 11.89 8.88
CA PHE A 18 6.94 13.00 9.76
C PHE A 18 7.41 14.35 9.20
N ASP A 19 8.63 14.43 8.70
CA ASP A 19 9.18 15.67 8.13
C ASP A 19 8.32 16.16 6.95
N GLU A 20 7.91 15.26 6.04
CA GLU A 20 7.01 15.61 4.93
C GLU A 20 5.64 16.06 5.44
N ILE A 21 5.04 15.34 6.39
CA ILE A 21 3.72 15.67 6.93
C ILE A 21 3.74 17.04 7.64
N ASP A 22 4.75 17.31 8.44
CA ASP A 22 4.86 18.59 9.15
C ASP A 22 5.15 19.75 8.19
N SER A 23 5.88 19.50 7.10
CA SER A 23 6.08 20.49 6.03
C SER A 23 4.80 20.81 5.27
N VAL A 24 3.91 19.83 5.03
CA VAL A 24 2.65 20.03 4.30
C VAL A 24 1.56 20.61 5.20
N PHE A 25 1.55 20.23 6.48
CA PHE A 25 0.55 20.64 7.46
C PHE A 25 1.23 21.30 8.68
N PRO A 26 1.56 22.60 8.60
CA PRO A 26 2.09 23.34 9.74
C PRO A 26 1.09 23.39 10.91
N ASP A 27 1.61 23.52 12.13
CA ASP A 27 0.83 23.43 13.37
C ASP A 27 -0.22 24.55 13.52
N SER A 28 -0.12 25.63 12.75
CA SER A 28 -1.05 26.77 12.75
C SER A 28 -2.44 26.46 12.16
N LEU A 29 -2.71 25.23 11.70
CA LEU A 29 -4.06 24.82 11.29
C LEU A 29 -4.85 24.32 12.50
N ASP A 30 -5.67 25.20 13.08
CA ASP A 30 -6.66 24.87 14.14
C ASP A 30 -7.59 23.70 13.74
N LYS A 31 -7.74 23.46 12.43
CA LYS A 31 -8.47 22.31 11.87
C LYS A 31 -7.72 21.73 10.69
N LEU A 32 -7.26 20.49 10.82
CA LEU A 32 -6.60 19.75 9.74
C LEU A 32 -7.59 19.49 8.59
N CYS A 33 -7.61 20.39 7.60
CA CYS A 33 -8.42 20.28 6.40
C CYS A 33 -7.57 19.77 5.23
N ILE A 34 -7.81 18.53 4.82
CA ILE A 34 -7.07 17.91 3.71
C ILE A 34 -7.69 18.36 2.40
N THR A 35 -6.87 18.96 1.53
CA THR A 35 -7.26 19.44 0.20
C THR A 35 -6.52 18.64 -0.87
N ALA A 36 -6.95 18.75 -2.12
CA ALA A 36 -6.26 18.10 -3.24
C ALA A 36 -4.81 18.58 -3.40
N ASP A 37 -4.53 19.86 -3.12
CA ASP A 37 -3.17 20.41 -3.13
C ASP A 37 -2.29 19.78 -2.04
N HIS A 38 -2.83 19.65 -0.81
CA HIS A 38 -2.12 18.95 0.27
C HIS A 38 -1.73 17.53 -0.15
N LEU A 39 -2.68 16.77 -0.72
CA LEU A 39 -2.43 15.40 -1.16
C LEU A 39 -1.40 15.32 -2.30
N ALA A 40 -1.39 16.29 -3.22
CA ALA A 40 -0.41 16.34 -4.31
C ALA A 40 1.04 16.61 -3.83
N ARG A 41 1.19 17.19 -2.63
CA ARG A 41 2.51 17.45 -2.02
C ARG A 41 3.05 16.28 -1.19
N LEU A 42 2.23 15.29 -0.82
CA LEU A 42 2.61 14.10 -0.04
C LEU A 42 3.30 13.00 -0.88
N LYS A 43 4.37 13.36 -1.57
CA LYS A 43 5.05 12.49 -2.55
C LYS A 43 5.77 11.30 -1.89
N TYR A 44 6.33 11.50 -0.70
CA TYR A 44 7.01 10.46 0.07
C TYR A 44 6.00 9.50 0.70
N CYS A 45 4.87 9.99 1.20
CA CYS A 45 3.74 9.15 1.62
C CYS A 45 3.23 8.29 0.46
N GLU A 46 3.09 8.87 -0.74
CA GLU A 46 2.73 8.12 -1.95
C GLU A 46 3.76 7.03 -2.27
N ALA A 47 5.06 7.33 -2.15
CA ALA A 47 6.12 6.35 -2.35
C ALA A 47 6.04 5.20 -1.32
N ILE A 48 5.76 5.50 -0.05
CA ILE A 48 5.56 4.50 1.00
C ILE A 48 4.37 3.58 0.68
N ILE A 49 3.23 4.12 0.21
CA ILE A 49 2.06 3.32 -0.17
C ILE A 49 2.41 2.38 -1.32
N LYS A 50 3.10 2.90 -2.33
CA LYS A 50 3.54 2.14 -3.51
C LYS A 50 4.49 1.02 -3.11
N GLU A 51 5.51 1.32 -2.32
CA GLU A 51 6.50 0.34 -1.89
C GLU A 51 5.90 -0.73 -0.96
N THR A 52 5.04 -0.31 -0.03
CA THR A 52 4.27 -1.24 0.81
C THR A 52 3.45 -2.20 -0.04
N SER A 53 2.80 -1.69 -1.09
CA SER A 53 1.97 -2.51 -1.99
C SER A 53 2.82 -3.38 -2.94
N ARG A 54 4.09 -3.01 -3.19
CA ARG A 54 5.07 -3.84 -3.91
C ARG A 54 5.51 -5.03 -3.05
N ILE A 55 5.78 -4.80 -1.76
CA ILE A 55 6.22 -5.82 -0.81
C ILE A 55 5.06 -6.75 -0.44
N THR A 56 3.89 -6.17 -0.10
CA THR A 56 2.69 -6.91 0.27
C THR A 56 1.52 -6.45 -0.59
N SER A 57 1.33 -7.13 -1.72
CA SER A 57 0.18 -6.86 -2.59
C SER A 57 -1.11 -7.28 -1.90
N VAL A 58 -2.06 -6.34 -1.84
CA VAL A 58 -3.42 -6.61 -1.33
C VAL A 58 -4.14 -7.60 -2.24
N THR A 59 -3.88 -7.58 -3.55
CA THR A 59 -4.46 -8.51 -4.52
C THR A 59 -3.32 -9.15 -5.33
N PRO A 60 -2.66 -10.20 -4.79
CA PRO A 60 -1.47 -10.78 -5.42
C PRO A 60 -1.80 -11.50 -6.74
N VAL A 61 -3.05 -11.96 -6.91
CA VAL A 61 -3.51 -12.67 -8.10
C VAL A 61 -4.76 -12.01 -8.65
N SER A 62 -4.78 -11.75 -9.96
CA SER A 62 -5.97 -11.32 -10.71
C SER A 62 -6.13 -12.21 -11.93
N LYS A 63 -7.06 -13.15 -11.87
CA LYS A 63 -7.32 -14.10 -12.95
C LYS A 63 -7.95 -13.38 -14.14
N ARG A 64 -7.56 -13.77 -15.35
CA ARG A 64 -8.14 -13.31 -16.62
C ARG A 64 -8.47 -14.54 -17.46
N ILE A 65 -9.51 -14.42 -18.27
CA ILE A 65 -9.93 -15.45 -19.23
C ILE A 65 -9.87 -14.81 -20.61
N ALA A 66 -9.28 -15.52 -21.56
CA ALA A 66 -9.20 -15.07 -22.95
C ALA A 66 -10.60 -15.08 -23.57
N SER A 67 -11.03 -13.97 -24.16
CA SER A 67 -12.36 -13.86 -24.79
C SER A 67 -12.44 -14.56 -26.15
N ALA A 68 -11.28 -14.81 -26.77
CA ALA A 68 -11.09 -15.51 -28.03
C ALA A 68 -9.70 -16.14 -28.02
N GLU A 69 -9.43 -17.05 -28.95
CA GLU A 69 -8.10 -17.60 -29.16
C GLU A 69 -7.08 -16.49 -29.40
N CYS A 70 -5.99 -16.51 -28.64
CA CYS A 70 -4.95 -15.50 -28.76
C CYS A 70 -3.57 -16.06 -28.44
N GLU A 71 -2.54 -15.40 -28.95
CA GLU A 71 -1.15 -15.73 -28.65
C GLU A 71 -0.60 -14.72 -27.62
N VAL A 72 -0.07 -15.22 -26.52
CA VAL A 72 0.59 -14.41 -25.48
C VAL A 72 1.99 -14.97 -25.26
N ALA A 73 3.01 -14.17 -25.56
CA ALA A 73 4.42 -14.55 -25.41
C ALA A 73 4.79 -15.87 -26.11
N GLY A 74 4.20 -16.15 -27.27
CA GLY A 74 4.42 -17.39 -28.03
C GLY A 74 3.52 -18.56 -27.61
N PHE A 75 2.64 -18.38 -26.62
CA PHE A 75 1.71 -19.41 -26.15
C PHE A 75 0.29 -19.14 -26.66
N TYR A 76 -0.32 -20.14 -27.27
CA TYR A 76 -1.72 -20.10 -27.70
C TYR A 76 -2.66 -20.39 -26.52
N LEU A 77 -3.54 -19.44 -26.23
CA LEU A 77 -4.58 -19.57 -25.20
C LEU A 77 -5.91 -19.90 -25.88
N GLN A 78 -6.50 -21.05 -25.53
CA GLN A 78 -7.84 -21.44 -25.97
C GLN A 78 -8.89 -20.99 -24.95
N ASN A 79 -10.11 -20.75 -25.42
CA ASN A 79 -11.23 -20.31 -24.58
C ASN A 79 -11.87 -21.50 -23.84
N ASN A 80 -11.19 -22.04 -22.82
CA ASN A 80 -11.69 -23.20 -22.08
C ASN A 80 -12.08 -22.83 -20.64
N TRP A 81 -13.39 -22.65 -20.41
CA TRP A 81 -13.95 -22.32 -19.09
C TRP A 81 -13.78 -23.44 -18.05
N ASN A 82 -13.52 -24.68 -18.49
CA ASN A 82 -13.60 -25.88 -17.65
C ASN A 82 -12.26 -26.31 -17.02
N GLU A 83 -11.12 -25.75 -17.43
CA GLU A 83 -9.78 -26.23 -17.03
C GLU A 83 -9.06 -25.35 -15.98
N LEU A 84 -9.70 -24.30 -15.47
CA LEU A 84 -9.07 -23.28 -14.60
C LEU A 84 -8.71 -23.75 -13.17
N ASN A 85 -8.95 -25.02 -12.82
CA ASN A 85 -8.84 -25.53 -11.46
C ASN A 85 -7.53 -26.29 -11.15
N ASP A 86 -6.80 -26.84 -12.12
CA ASP A 86 -5.66 -27.73 -11.84
C ASP A 86 -4.27 -27.05 -11.88
N ASP A 87 -4.10 -25.97 -12.64
CA ASP A 87 -2.75 -25.41 -12.90
C ASP A 87 -2.14 -24.57 -11.77
N LEU A 88 -2.90 -24.21 -10.73
CA LEU A 88 -2.39 -23.39 -9.63
C LEU A 88 -1.42 -24.13 -8.70
N ARG A 89 -1.41 -25.46 -8.72
CA ARG A 89 -0.48 -26.26 -7.89
C ARG A 89 0.89 -26.48 -8.53
N ASN A 90 1.03 -26.25 -9.83
CA ASN A 90 2.24 -26.62 -10.58
C ASN A 90 3.12 -25.44 -11.02
N PHE A 91 2.70 -24.19 -10.81
CA PHE A 91 3.48 -23.02 -11.23
C PHE A 91 4.75 -22.74 -10.38
N ASP A 92 5.03 -23.56 -9.38
CA ASP A 92 6.08 -23.32 -8.38
C ASP A 92 7.43 -24.00 -8.68
N LYS A 93 7.65 -24.56 -9.88
CA LYS A 93 8.89 -25.33 -10.14
C LYS A 93 9.80 -24.86 -11.26
N GLU A 94 9.35 -24.14 -12.29
CA GLU A 94 10.25 -23.84 -13.41
C GLU A 94 9.97 -22.47 -14.01
N ASN A 95 10.65 -21.43 -13.52
CA ASN A 95 11.26 -20.40 -14.37
C ASN A 95 12.05 -19.36 -13.54
N LYS A 96 13.30 -19.69 -13.20
CA LYS A 96 14.33 -18.67 -12.95
C LYS A 96 14.87 -18.18 -14.30
N LYS A 97 14.08 -17.40 -15.04
CA LYS A 97 14.63 -16.55 -16.11
C LYS A 97 14.58 -15.11 -15.64
N SER A 98 15.76 -14.58 -15.33
CA SER A 98 15.98 -13.18 -14.95
C SER A 98 15.51 -12.27 -16.08
N ILE A 99 14.41 -11.55 -15.85
CA ILE A 99 13.97 -10.54 -16.80
C ILE A 99 14.68 -9.25 -16.45
N HIS A 100 15.80 -9.01 -17.12
CA HIS A 100 16.50 -7.73 -17.15
C HIS A 100 15.65 -6.72 -17.95
N ASP A 101 15.71 -5.45 -17.52
CA ASP A 101 14.97 -4.26 -17.99
C ASP A 101 13.46 -4.15 -17.70
N LYS A 102 13.08 -3.72 -16.47
CA LYS A 102 11.65 -3.62 -16.08
C LYS A 102 11.23 -2.49 -15.13
N ASN A 103 11.83 -1.29 -15.15
CA ASN A 103 11.39 -0.24 -14.20
C ASN A 103 9.91 0.22 -14.35
N LYS A 104 9.28 0.05 -15.53
CA LYS A 104 7.89 0.49 -15.76
C LYS A 104 6.81 -0.54 -15.43
N TYR A 105 7.16 -1.82 -15.33
CA TYR A 105 6.23 -2.94 -15.12
C TYR A 105 6.40 -3.64 -13.76
N LEU A 106 7.33 -3.17 -12.92
CA LEU A 106 7.57 -3.72 -11.58
C LEU A 106 6.48 -3.35 -10.57
N LEU A 107 5.66 -2.33 -10.85
CA LEU A 107 4.67 -1.81 -9.90
C LEU A 107 3.27 -1.72 -10.53
N VAL A 108 2.49 -2.80 -10.39
CA VAL A 108 1.12 -2.92 -10.93
C VAL A 108 0.10 -3.04 -9.80
N ILE A 109 0.17 -2.14 -8.81
CA ILE A 109 -0.60 -2.20 -7.55
C ILE A 109 -2.12 -2.07 -7.72
N PHE A 110 -2.57 -1.64 -8.90
CA PHE A 110 -3.98 -1.48 -9.25
C PHE A 110 -4.38 -2.25 -10.51
N GLY A 111 -3.55 -3.19 -10.97
CA GLY A 111 -3.75 -3.86 -12.25
C GLY A 111 -3.41 -2.95 -13.44
N GLY A 112 -3.85 -3.37 -14.63
CA GLY A 112 -3.62 -2.66 -15.89
C GLY A 112 -4.62 -3.06 -16.98
N GLY A 113 -4.58 -2.32 -18.10
CA GLY A 113 -5.47 -2.49 -19.25
C GLY A 113 -6.92 -2.10 -18.96
N LEU A 114 -7.86 -2.67 -19.74
CA LEU A 114 -9.30 -2.38 -19.67
C LEU A 114 -9.95 -2.71 -18.31
N ARG A 115 -9.29 -3.52 -17.48
CA ARG A 115 -9.76 -3.94 -16.15
C ARG A 115 -8.89 -3.37 -15.03
N ILE A 116 -8.22 -2.25 -15.27
CA ILE A 116 -7.53 -1.50 -14.21
C ILE A 116 -8.52 -1.15 -13.09
N CYS A 117 -8.08 -1.20 -11.84
CA CYS A 117 -8.94 -0.93 -10.69
C CYS A 117 -9.67 0.43 -10.87
N PRO A 118 -11.01 0.43 -10.93
CA PRO A 118 -11.77 1.67 -11.06
C PRO A 118 -11.60 2.56 -9.82
N GLY A 119 -11.38 1.95 -8.65
CA GLY A 119 -11.17 2.63 -7.38
C GLY A 119 -9.76 3.19 -7.13
N ARG A 120 -8.81 3.08 -8.07
CA ARG A 120 -7.40 3.45 -7.84
C ARG A 120 -7.19 4.88 -7.32
N LYS A 121 -7.94 5.86 -7.87
CA LYS A 121 -7.84 7.26 -7.45
C LYS A 121 -8.38 7.44 -6.03
N LEU A 122 -9.53 6.85 -5.74
CA LEU A 122 -10.14 6.87 -4.41
C LEU A 122 -9.24 6.19 -3.37
N ALA A 123 -8.65 5.04 -3.71
CA ALA A 123 -7.75 4.32 -2.84
C ALA A 123 -6.51 5.15 -2.48
N MET A 124 -5.90 5.83 -3.46
CA MET A 124 -4.77 6.73 -3.21
C MET A 124 -5.15 7.92 -2.33
N ILE A 125 -6.27 8.58 -2.62
CA ILE A 125 -6.78 9.70 -1.80
C ILE A 125 -7.03 9.26 -0.37
N ASN A 126 -7.70 8.12 -0.17
CA ASN A 126 -8.02 7.61 1.16
C ASN A 126 -6.76 7.22 1.93
N ASN A 127 -5.82 6.51 1.30
CA ASN A 127 -4.59 6.10 1.95
C ASN A 127 -3.71 7.30 2.33
N LEU A 128 -3.53 8.26 1.43
CA LEU A 128 -2.78 9.48 1.72
C LEU A 128 -3.44 10.31 2.83
N SER A 129 -4.76 10.48 2.76
CA SER A 129 -5.51 11.20 3.80
C SER A 129 -5.38 10.51 5.15
N PHE A 130 -5.52 9.19 5.20
CA PHE A 130 -5.34 8.42 6.42
C PHE A 130 -3.93 8.55 6.98
N MET A 131 -2.89 8.46 6.14
CA MET A 131 -1.50 8.66 6.57
C MET A 131 -1.28 10.06 7.14
N ALA A 132 -1.75 11.10 6.45
CA ALA A 132 -1.66 12.47 6.92
C ALA A 132 -2.35 12.66 8.28
N LEU A 133 -3.61 12.23 8.42
CA LEU A 133 -4.36 12.37 9.67
C LEU A 133 -3.72 11.61 10.84
N MET A 134 -3.32 10.36 10.60
CA MET A 134 -2.76 9.50 11.64
C MET A 134 -1.40 9.98 12.11
N PHE A 135 -0.46 10.16 11.18
CA PHE A 135 0.93 10.47 11.52
C PHE A 135 1.17 11.98 11.79
N LYS A 136 0.21 12.86 11.46
CA LYS A 136 0.25 14.24 11.97
C LYS A 136 -0.03 14.29 13.47
N LYS A 137 -1.01 13.52 13.95
CA LYS A 137 -1.48 13.59 15.35
C LYS A 137 -0.80 12.60 16.28
N TYR A 138 -0.39 11.44 15.76
CA TYR A 138 0.04 10.33 16.58
C TYR A 138 1.41 9.80 16.16
N ASP A 139 2.18 9.43 17.17
CA ASP A 139 3.37 8.60 17.07
C ASP A 139 2.95 7.15 17.31
N VAL A 140 3.11 6.31 16.29
CA VAL A 140 2.69 4.91 16.31
C VAL A 140 3.91 4.00 16.38
N GLU A 141 3.91 3.08 17.33
CA GLU A 141 4.98 2.11 17.57
C GLU A 141 4.41 0.69 17.54
N LEU A 142 5.20 -0.29 17.09
CA LEU A 142 4.85 -1.70 17.23
C LEU A 142 5.03 -2.11 18.70
N VAL A 143 4.11 -2.94 19.21
CA VAL A 143 4.28 -3.53 20.55
C VAL A 143 5.49 -4.47 20.57
N ASP A 144 5.70 -5.17 19.46
CA ASP A 144 6.79 -6.11 19.24
C ASP A 144 7.33 -5.91 17.82
N MET A 145 8.63 -5.66 17.69
CA MET A 145 9.30 -5.45 16.41
C MET A 145 9.76 -6.76 15.76
N GLU A 146 9.96 -7.82 16.55
CA GLU A 146 10.51 -9.10 16.12
C GLU A 146 9.41 -10.03 15.59
N THR A 147 8.18 -9.89 16.07
CA THR A 147 7.06 -10.70 15.58
C THR A 147 6.75 -10.39 14.11
N PRO A 148 6.84 -11.38 13.20
CA PRO A 148 6.49 -11.19 11.80
C PRO A 148 4.99 -10.95 11.64
N LEU A 149 4.62 -10.18 10.62
CA LEU A 149 3.23 -9.86 10.34
C LEU A 149 2.44 -11.13 9.95
N LYS A 150 1.40 -11.45 10.72
CA LYS A 150 0.50 -12.58 10.42
C LYS A 150 -0.46 -12.18 9.31
N THR A 151 -0.29 -12.75 8.13
CA THR A 151 -1.14 -12.51 6.96
C THR A 151 -1.92 -13.74 6.54
N HIS A 152 -3.14 -13.53 6.04
CA HIS A 152 -3.93 -14.57 5.40
C HIS A 152 -4.38 -14.11 4.02
N THR A 153 -4.07 -14.91 3.01
CA THR A 153 -4.29 -14.58 1.60
C THR A 153 -5.32 -15.53 1.00
N ARG A 154 -6.38 -14.95 0.43
CA ARG A 154 -7.28 -15.64 -0.52
C ARG A 154 -7.25 -14.88 -1.84
N ILE A 155 -8.33 -14.18 -2.17
CA ILE A 155 -8.34 -13.19 -3.27
C ILE A 155 -7.59 -11.93 -2.81
N VAL A 156 -7.79 -11.55 -1.55
CA VAL A 156 -7.10 -10.45 -0.90
C VAL A 156 -6.17 -10.94 0.19
N THR A 157 -5.04 -10.27 0.34
CA THR A 157 -4.09 -10.43 1.46
C THR A 157 -4.55 -9.55 2.62
N ASN A 158 -4.94 -10.17 3.72
CA ASN A 158 -5.35 -9.46 4.94
C ASN A 158 -4.30 -9.62 6.04
N CYS A 159 -4.18 -8.59 6.88
CA CYS A 159 -3.46 -8.66 8.15
C CYS A 159 -4.41 -9.18 9.23
N LEU A 160 -4.05 -10.27 9.92
CA LEU A 160 -4.91 -10.88 10.94
C LEU A 160 -4.81 -10.15 12.27
N GLU A 161 -3.60 -9.82 12.70
CA GLU A 161 -3.33 -9.19 13.98
C GLU A 161 -2.13 -8.24 13.85
N LEU A 162 -2.28 -7.02 14.35
CA LEU A 162 -1.20 -6.03 14.44
C LEU A 162 -1.36 -5.22 15.73
N LYS A 163 -0.53 -5.50 16.72
CA LYS A 163 -0.55 -4.81 18.00
C LYS A 163 0.33 -3.55 17.93
N ILE A 164 -0.28 -2.39 18.14
CA ILE A 164 0.38 -1.09 18.09
C ILE A 164 0.15 -0.29 19.37
N LYS A 165 1.13 0.54 19.74
CA LYS A 165 1.00 1.60 20.73
C LYS A 165 0.84 2.93 19.99
N ILE A 166 -0.11 3.74 20.44
CA ILE A 166 -0.39 5.05 19.84
C ILE A 166 -0.18 6.10 20.92
N LYS A 167 0.69 7.07 20.67
CA LYS A 167 0.96 8.21 21.55
C LYS A 167 0.65 9.51 20.81
N PRO A 168 0.05 10.53 21.43
CA PRO A 168 -0.06 11.86 20.81
C PRO A 168 1.33 12.44 20.49
N ARG A 169 1.48 13.10 19.33
CA ARG A 169 2.72 13.84 19.00
C ARG A 169 2.75 15.17 19.73
N LYS A 170 3.92 15.54 20.26
CA LYS A 170 4.11 16.78 21.04
C LYS A 170 3.67 18.05 20.30
N SER A 171 3.85 18.11 18.98
CA SER A 171 3.39 19.24 18.14
C SER A 171 1.88 19.49 18.22
N TYR A 172 1.08 18.47 18.56
CA TYR A 172 -0.38 18.56 18.63
C TYR A 172 -0.91 18.89 20.05
N CYS A 173 -0.13 18.63 21.11
CA CYS A 173 -0.58 18.84 22.50
C CYS A 173 -0.66 20.31 22.94
N ASN A 174 0.05 21.23 22.26
CA ASN A 174 0.08 22.64 22.66
C ASN A 174 -1.22 23.41 22.35
N TYR A 175 -2.13 22.85 21.55
CA TYR A 175 -3.39 23.53 21.17
C TYR A 175 -4.57 23.21 22.10
N ASN A 176 -4.48 22.16 22.92
CA ASN A 176 -5.57 21.76 23.82
C ASN A 176 -5.41 22.28 25.26
N LEU A 177 -4.37 23.06 25.56
CA LEU A 177 -4.13 23.63 26.90
C LEU A 177 -4.46 25.13 26.98
N LEU A 178 -5.06 25.72 25.93
CA LEU A 178 -5.49 27.13 25.92
C LEU A 178 -7.01 27.33 26.12
N PHE A 179 -7.75 26.27 26.39
CA PHE A 179 -9.20 26.34 26.70
C PHE A 179 -9.56 25.40 27.86
N THR A 180 -9.15 25.74 29.06
CA THR A 180 -9.81 25.38 30.33
C THR A 180 -9.47 26.41 31.38
#